data_AF-A0A0D0E123-F1
#
_entry.id   AF-A0A0D0E123-F1
#
_cell.length_a   1.000
_cell.length_b   1.000
_cell.length_c   1.000
_cell.angle_alpha   90.00
_cell.angle_beta   90.00
_cell.angle_gamma   90.00
#
_symmetry.space_group_name_H-M   'P 1'
#
loop_
_entity.id
_entity.type
_entity.pdbx_description
1 polymer ?
#
loop_
_entity_poly.entity_id
_entity_poly.type
_entity_poly.pdbx_seq_one_letter_code
_entity_poly.pdbx_strand_id
1 'polypeptide(L)'
;MQHILETMKSCQVIAGQLVLSLLTDREQEHHSVNHLVPCAIDVFSAFLQHPSMQDKLKDFILTRARSTYHDEIVSLASQTSGWHFSVSSATTKQLENFSLEDMAGGMLARAPMFWHMLGMLL
;
A
#
# COMPACT_ATOMS: atom_id res chain seq x y z
N MET A 1 3.46 -27.47 -16.65
CA MET A 1 3.92 -26.11 -17.07
C MET A 1 3.53 -25.79 -18.51
N GLN A 2 3.74 -26.70 -19.47
CA GLN A 2 3.46 -26.49 -20.90
C GLN A 2 1.97 -26.21 -21.23
N HIS A 3 1.04 -26.94 -20.62
CA HIS A 3 -0.40 -26.67 -20.76
C HIS A 3 -0.83 -25.28 -20.25
N ILE A 4 -0.25 -24.79 -19.15
CA ILE A 4 -0.59 -23.46 -18.61
C ILE A 4 -0.15 -22.36 -19.58
N LEU A 5 1.05 -22.50 -20.16
CA LEU A 5 1.56 -21.56 -21.15
C LEU A 5 0.74 -21.60 -22.45
N GLU A 6 0.30 -22.78 -22.88
CA GLU A 6 -0.60 -22.94 -24.04
C GLU A 6 -1.98 -22.33 -23.80
N THR A 7 -2.57 -22.53 -22.61
CA THR A 7 -3.85 -21.92 -22.24
C THR A 7 -3.74 -20.40 -22.09
N MET A 8 -2.65 -19.89 -21.54
CA MET A 8 -2.39 -18.45 -21.48
C MET A 8 -2.25 -17.84 -22.89
N LYS A 9 -1.60 -18.57 -23.80
CA LYS A 9 -1.46 -18.16 -25.20
C LYS A 9 -2.79 -18.20 -25.95
N SER A 10 -3.66 -19.19 -25.70
CA SER A 10 -5.00 -19.24 -26.29
C SER A 10 -5.94 -18.16 -25.74
N CYS A 11 -5.76 -17.76 -24.48
CA CYS A 11 -6.56 -16.72 -23.82
C CYS A 11 -5.99 -15.30 -23.98
N GLN A 12 -4.91 -15.11 -24.75
CA GLN A 12 -4.18 -13.83 -24.89
C GLN A 12 -3.76 -13.19 -23.54
N VAL A 13 -3.55 -14.00 -22.51
CA VAL A 13 -3.18 -13.50 -21.18
C VAL A 13 -1.65 -13.36 -21.12
N ILE A 14 -1.18 -12.12 -20.99
CA ILE A 14 0.23 -11.84 -20.73
C ILE A 14 0.56 -12.30 -19.31
N ALA A 15 1.60 -13.12 -19.14
CA ALA A 15 1.98 -13.65 -17.83
C ALA A 15 2.17 -12.57 -16.75
N GLY A 16 2.70 -11.40 -17.14
CA GLY A 16 2.81 -10.26 -16.25
C GLY A 16 1.46 -9.72 -15.77
N GLN A 17 0.43 -9.72 -16.62
CA GLN A 17 -0.91 -9.31 -16.21
C GLN A 17 -1.55 -10.30 -15.25
N LEU A 18 -1.37 -11.61 -15.49
CA LEU A 18 -1.85 -12.64 -14.58
C LEU A 18 -1.25 -12.48 -13.18
N VAL A 19 0.07 -12.27 -13.09
CA VAL A 19 0.75 -12.06 -11.81
C VAL A 19 0.28 -10.76 -11.14
N LEU A 20 0.12 -9.66 -11.89
CA LEU A 20 -0.45 -8.43 -11.33
C LEU A 20 -1.88 -8.65 -10.80
N SER A 21 -2.72 -9.37 -11.53
CA SER A 21 -4.08 -9.71 -11.08
C SER A 21 -4.07 -10.54 -9.80
N LEU A 22 -3.19 -11.55 -9.70
CA LEU A 22 -3.02 -12.37 -8.50
C LEU A 22 -2.53 -11.56 -7.30
N LEU A 23 -1.67 -10.55 -7.51
CA LEU A 23 -1.21 -9.63 -6.47
C LEU A 23 -2.26 -8.57 -6.10
N THR A 24 -3.30 -8.39 -6.92
CA THR A 24 -4.34 -7.38 -6.72
C THR A 24 -5.54 -7.92 -5.95
N ASP A 25 -5.84 -9.20 -6.12
CA ASP A 25 -7.00 -9.86 -5.54
C ASP A 25 -6.88 -9.96 -4.02
N ARG A 26 -7.74 -9.22 -3.31
CA ARG A 26 -7.76 -9.15 -1.84
C ARG A 26 -8.48 -10.35 -1.22
N GLU A 27 -9.24 -11.12 -1.99
CA GLU A 27 -10.04 -12.25 -1.47
C GLU A 27 -9.30 -13.59 -1.53
N GLN A 28 -8.07 -13.59 -2.03
CA GLN A 28 -7.32 -14.81 -2.30
C GLN A 28 -6.18 -15.03 -1.30
N GLU A 29 -6.50 -15.70 -0.19
CA GLU A 29 -5.54 -16.45 0.63
C GLU A 29 -5.03 -17.70 -0.12
N HIS A 30 -4.59 -17.55 -1.37
CA HIS A 30 -4.07 -18.66 -2.11
C HIS A 30 -2.63 -18.91 -1.67
N HIS A 31 -2.32 -20.16 -1.35
CA HIS A 31 -0.95 -20.60 -1.03
C HIS A 31 0.08 -20.11 -2.07
N SER A 32 -0.34 -19.92 -3.32
CA SER A 32 0.45 -19.36 -4.42
C SER A 32 0.93 -17.92 -4.19
N VAL A 33 0.11 -17.05 -3.55
CA VAL A 33 0.49 -15.66 -3.23
C VAL A 33 1.55 -15.62 -2.13
N ASN A 34 1.46 -16.53 -1.15
CA ASN A 34 2.47 -16.65 -0.09
C ASN A 34 3.86 -17.03 -0.63
N HIS A 35 3.92 -17.77 -1.74
CA HIS A 35 5.17 -18.08 -2.44
C HIS A 35 5.68 -16.94 -3.35
N LEU A 36 4.81 -15.99 -3.72
CA LEU A 36 5.17 -14.83 -4.53
C LEU A 36 5.77 -13.69 -3.68
N VAL A 37 5.37 -13.55 -2.42
CA VAL A 37 5.85 -12.48 -1.53
C VAL A 37 7.40 -12.48 -1.39
N PRO A 38 8.08 -13.62 -1.14
CA PRO A 38 9.54 -13.64 -1.06
C PRO A 38 10.24 -13.24 -2.38
N CYS A 39 9.59 -13.51 -3.52
CA CYS A 39 10.12 -13.22 -4.86
C CYS A 39 9.62 -11.88 -5.41
N ALA A 40 8.90 -11.08 -4.63
CA ALA A 40 8.22 -9.88 -5.13
C ALA A 40 9.20 -8.87 -5.74
N ILE A 41 10.39 -8.73 -5.14
CA ILE A 41 11.44 -7.84 -5.65
C ILE A 41 11.91 -8.30 -7.03
N ASP A 42 12.13 -9.59 -7.23
CA ASP A 42 12.57 -10.15 -8.51
C ASP A 42 11.49 -10.02 -9.58
N VAL A 43 10.22 -10.27 -9.21
CA VAL A 43 9.06 -10.11 -10.10
C VAL A 43 8.90 -8.66 -10.53
N PHE A 44 8.92 -7.71 -9.59
CA PHE A 44 8.82 -6.28 -9.91
C PHE A 44 10.02 -5.80 -10.72
N SER A 45 11.23 -6.27 -10.41
CA SER A 45 12.42 -5.96 -11.21
C SER A 45 12.28 -6.45 -12.64
N ALA A 46 11.80 -7.69 -12.85
CA ALA A 46 11.56 -8.23 -14.18
C ALA A 46 10.50 -7.42 -14.96
N PHE A 47 9.44 -6.97 -14.29
CA PHE A 47 8.40 -6.13 -14.91
C PHE A 47 8.89 -4.72 -15.24
N LEU A 48 9.77 -4.13 -14.41
CA LEU A 48 10.40 -2.84 -14.69
C LEU A 48 11.31 -2.87 -15.92
N GLN A 49 11.96 -4.01 -16.17
CA GLN A 49 12.82 -4.22 -17.34
C GLN A 49 12.02 -4.53 -18.63
N HIS A 50 10.73 -4.88 -18.53
CA HIS A 50 9.91 -5.23 -19.68
C HIS A 50 9.05 -4.03 -20.15
N PRO A 51 9.28 -3.47 -21.37
CA PRO A 51 8.62 -2.23 -21.82
C PRO A 51 7.10 -2.27 -21.75
N SER A 52 6.46 -3.40 -22.09
CA SER A 52 5.00 -3.51 -22.07
C SER A 52 4.38 -3.62 -20.66
N MET A 53 5.19 -3.87 -19.64
CA MET A 53 4.75 -4.05 -18.25
C MET A 53 5.19 -2.91 -17.35
N GLN A 54 6.22 -2.16 -17.73
CA GLN A 54 6.76 -1.07 -16.92
C GLN A 54 5.70 -0.04 -16.55
N ASP A 55 4.93 0.48 -17.52
CA ASP A 55 3.91 1.49 -17.26
C ASP A 55 2.74 0.94 -16.44
N LYS A 56 2.33 -0.31 -16.73
CA LYS A 56 1.28 -1.01 -15.97
C LYS A 56 1.69 -1.25 -14.52
N LEU A 57 2.96 -1.60 -14.29
CA LEU A 57 3.50 -1.78 -12.95
C LEU A 57 3.58 -0.45 -12.20
N LYS A 58 4.05 0.62 -12.85
CA LYS A 58 4.09 1.96 -12.23
C LYS A 58 2.70 2.41 -11.80
N ASP A 59 1.71 2.30 -12.69
CA ASP A 59 0.33 2.64 -12.39
C ASP A 59 -0.25 1.77 -11.25
N PHE A 60 0.04 0.47 -11.28
CA PHE A 60 -0.33 -0.47 -10.21
C PHE A 60 0.25 -0.05 -8.85
N ILE A 61 1.57 0.19 -8.77
CA ILE A 61 2.25 0.59 -7.53
C ILE A 61 1.68 1.91 -7.02
N LEU A 62 1.53 2.90 -7.90
CA LEU A 62 1.01 4.22 -7.54
C LEU A 62 -0.43 4.14 -7.03
N THR A 63 -1.28 3.35 -7.69
CA THR A 63 -2.67 3.15 -7.28
C THR A 63 -2.75 2.46 -5.92
N ARG A 64 -1.95 1.42 -5.68
CA ARG A 64 -1.91 0.70 -4.41
C ARG A 64 -1.37 1.57 -3.28
N ALA A 65 -0.28 2.31 -3.51
CA ALA A 65 0.28 3.25 -2.55
C ALA A 65 -0.72 4.35 -2.20
N ARG A 66 -1.35 4.97 -3.21
CA ARG A 66 -2.38 6.00 -3.01
C ARG A 66 -3.56 5.48 -2.17
N SER A 67 -4.08 4.29 -2.47
CA SER A 67 -5.16 3.69 -1.69
C SER A 67 -4.73 3.46 -0.23
N THR A 68 -3.51 2.94 -0.02
CA THR A 68 -2.99 2.67 1.33
C THR A 68 -2.85 3.97 2.13
N TYR A 69 -2.20 4.99 1.55
CA TYR A 69 -2.06 6.29 2.20
C TYR A 69 -3.41 6.97 2.44
N HIS A 70 -4.34 6.88 1.50
CA HIS A 70 -5.68 7.40 1.67
C HIS A 70 -6.36 6.77 2.89
N ASP A 71 -6.38 5.44 2.97
CA ASP A 71 -7.06 4.71 4.05
C ASP A 71 -6.42 5.01 5.42
N GLU A 72 -5.10 5.10 5.46
CA GLU A 72 -4.34 5.48 6.65
C GLU A 72 -4.58 6.93 7.07
N ILE A 73 -4.58 7.89 6.13
CA ILE A 73 -4.88 9.30 6.41
C ILE A 73 -6.31 9.45 6.93
N VAL A 74 -7.28 8.76 6.31
CA VAL A 74 -8.67 8.76 6.77
C VAL A 74 -8.79 8.17 8.18
N SER A 75 -8.06 7.08 8.47
CA SER A 75 -7.97 6.51 9.82
C SER A 75 -7.45 7.51 10.84
N LEU A 76 -6.36 8.23 10.54
CA LEU A 76 -5.82 9.29 11.41
C LEU A 76 -6.78 10.47 11.58
N ALA A 77 -7.46 10.85 10.49
CA ALA A 77 -8.42 11.93 10.46
C ALA A 77 -9.81 11.52 10.97
N SER A 78 -10.00 10.29 11.44
CA SER A 78 -11.26 9.87 12.05
C SER A 78 -11.38 10.43 13.47
N GLN A 79 -12.60 10.78 13.90
CA GLN A 79 -12.84 11.44 15.21
C GLN A 79 -12.35 10.61 16.42
N THR A 80 -12.19 9.30 16.25
CA THR A 80 -11.66 8.39 17.28
C THR A 80 -10.17 8.60 17.55
N SER A 81 -9.46 9.41 16.74
CA SER A 81 -8.04 9.66 16.94
C SER A 81 -7.70 10.61 18.07
N GLY A 82 -8.67 11.42 18.52
CA GLY A 82 -8.51 12.36 19.62
C GLY A 82 -7.64 13.59 19.32
N TRP A 83 -7.09 13.69 18.10
CA TRP A 83 -6.19 14.79 17.68
C TRP A 83 -6.89 15.87 16.85
N HIS A 84 -8.21 15.85 16.83
CA HIS A 84 -9.05 16.84 16.17
C HIS A 84 -9.23 18.07 17.05
N PHE A 85 -8.20 18.87 17.21
CA PHE A 85 -8.36 20.21 17.75
C PHE A 85 -7.58 21.22 16.91
N SER A 86 -8.24 22.30 16.53
CA SER A 86 -7.54 23.43 15.92
C SER A 86 -6.72 24.12 17.01
N VAL A 87 -5.46 24.43 16.73
CA VAL A 87 -4.60 25.21 17.65
C VAL A 87 -5.26 26.53 18.03
N SER A 88 -6.04 27.14 17.13
CA SER A 88 -6.75 28.40 17.38
C SER A 88 -8.00 28.27 18.27
N SER A 89 -8.50 27.06 18.50
CA SER A 89 -9.70 26.80 19.32
C SER A 89 -9.44 25.76 20.41
N ALA A 90 -8.17 25.42 20.67
CA ALA A 90 -7.77 24.45 21.66
C ALA A 90 -8.03 25.02 23.07
N THR A 91 -8.68 24.23 23.92
CA THR A 91 -8.80 24.59 25.34
C THR A 91 -7.46 24.36 26.04
N THR A 92 -7.17 25.13 27.11
CA THR A 92 -5.94 24.94 27.90
C THR A 92 -5.75 23.50 28.36
N LYS A 93 -6.85 22.83 28.75
CA LYS A 93 -6.85 21.41 29.16
C LYS A 93 -6.48 20.45 28.03
N GLN A 94 -6.87 20.75 26.78
CA GLN A 94 -6.47 19.93 25.63
C GLN A 94 -4.98 20.10 25.32
N LEU A 95 -4.45 21.31 25.50
CA LEU A 95 -3.04 21.58 25.29
C LEU A 95 -2.17 20.92 26.38
N GLU A 96 -2.59 20.97 27.65
CA GLU A 96 -1.90 20.31 28.76
C GLU A 96 -1.86 18.79 28.63
N ASN A 97 -2.92 18.19 28.07
CA ASN A 97 -3.01 16.74 27.87
C ASN A 97 -2.45 16.28 26.51
N PHE A 98 -1.97 17.19 25.67
CA PHE A 98 -1.39 16.84 24.39
C PHE A 98 0.05 16.37 24.55
N SER A 99 0.36 15.17 24.08
CA SER A 99 1.73 14.68 23.93
C SER A 99 2.04 14.40 22.47
N LEU A 100 3.17 14.95 22.02
CA LEU A 100 3.65 14.74 20.66
C LEU A 100 4.19 13.30 20.51
N GLU A 101 4.71 12.71 21.58
CA GLU A 101 5.15 11.32 21.64
C GLU A 101 3.97 10.36 21.48
N ASP A 102 2.87 10.61 22.18
CA ASP A 102 1.62 9.82 22.04
C ASP A 102 1.04 9.97 20.63
N MET A 103 1.14 11.18 20.06
CA MET A 103 0.73 11.42 18.68
C MET A 103 1.58 10.62 17.69
N ALA A 104 2.91 10.71 17.79
CA ALA A 104 3.82 9.97 16.92
C ALA A 104 3.63 8.46 17.05
N GLY A 105 3.48 7.94 18.28
CA GLY A 105 3.20 6.53 18.54
C GLY A 105 1.88 6.08 17.93
N GLY A 106 0.82 6.87 18.07
CA GLY A 106 -0.48 6.56 17.48
C GLY A 106 -0.48 6.69 15.95
N MET A 107 0.36 7.54 15.35
CA MET A 107 0.51 7.67 13.90
C MET A 107 1.20 6.43 13.34
N LEU A 108 2.29 6.01 13.96
CA LEU A 108 2.98 4.77 13.59
C LEU A 108 2.06 3.55 13.70
N ALA A 109 1.22 3.48 14.75
CA ALA A 109 0.32 2.36 14.95
C ALA A 109 -0.85 2.29 13.94
N ARG A 110 -1.36 3.44 13.51
CA ARG A 110 -2.60 3.53 12.69
C ARG A 110 -2.36 3.85 11.22
N ALA A 111 -1.18 4.37 10.91
CA ALA A 111 -0.77 4.83 9.59
C ALA A 111 0.73 4.59 9.36
N PRO A 112 1.21 3.35 9.53
CA PRO A 112 2.64 3.04 9.46
C PRO A 112 3.27 3.41 8.10
N MET A 113 2.56 3.19 6.99
CA MET A 113 3.11 3.45 5.66
C MET A 113 3.20 4.94 5.37
N PHE A 114 2.17 5.69 5.72
CA PHE A 114 2.14 7.14 5.62
C PHE A 114 3.17 7.79 6.56
N TRP A 115 3.33 7.28 7.78
CA TRP A 115 4.37 7.73 8.72
C TRP A 115 5.78 7.54 8.14
N HIS A 116 6.07 6.36 7.58
CA HIS A 116 7.35 6.10 6.94
C HIS A 116 7.58 7.02 5.73
N MET A 117 6.54 7.23 4.91
CA MET A 117 6.59 8.17 3.79
C MET A 117 6.92 9.60 4.24
N LEU A 118 6.27 10.10 5.29
CA LEU A 118 6.58 11.42 5.86
C LEU A 118 8.04 11.52 6.29
N GLY A 119 8.57 10.48 6.96
CA GLY A 119 9.97 10.43 7.37
C GLY A 119 10.98 10.36 6.22
N MET A 120 10.57 9.97 5.01
CA MET A 120 11.42 10.05 3.81
C MET A 120 11.38 11.43 3.14
N LEU A 121 10.37 12.24 3.41
CA LEU A 121 10.16 13.55 2.78
C LEU A 121 10.67 14.73 3.62
N LEU A 122 10.77 14.55 4.94
CA LEU A 122 11.21 15.54 5.93
C LEU A 122 12.67 15.31 6.34
#